data_AF-A0AA95HPX4-F1
#
_entry.id   AF-A0AA95HPX4-F1
#
_cell.length_a   1.000
_cell.length_b   1.000
_cell.length_c   1.000
_cell.angle_alpha   90.00
_cell.angle_beta   90.00
_cell.angle_gamma   90.00
#
_symmetry.space_group_name_H-M   'P 1'
#
loop_
_entity.id
_entity.type
_entity.pdbx_description
1 polymer ?
#
loop_
_entity_poly.entity_id
_entity_poly.type
_entity_poly.pdbx_seq_one_letter_code
_entity_poly.pdbx_strand_id
1 'polypeptide(L)' 'MGKNTKIPDDSIVGWGSIVTKVFHEPNIILAGIPAKIIKRGINWDRRYINKYLL' A
#
# COMPACT_ATOMS: atom_id res chain seq x y z
N MET A 1 -11.71 3.37 3.72
CA MET A 1 -11.51 1.99 4.22
C MET A 1 -12.84 1.45 4.69
N GLY A 2 -13.22 0.25 4.26
CA GLY A 2 -14.44 -0.41 4.75
C GLY A 2 -14.31 -0.89 6.20
N LYS A 3 -15.43 -1.28 6.81
CA LYS A 3 -15.39 -2.00 8.10
C LYS A 3 -14.72 -3.36 7.91
N ASN A 4 -13.98 -3.84 8.91
CA ASN A 4 -13.28 -5.13 8.89
C ASN A 4 -12.26 -5.30 7.75
N THR A 5 -11.71 -4.21 7.21
CA THR A 5 -10.60 -4.28 6.26
C THR A 5 -9.27 -4.12 6.97
N LYS A 6 -8.26 -4.90 6.57
CA LYS A 6 -6.88 -4.79 7.05
C LYS A 6 -5.97 -4.46 5.88
N ILE A 7 -5.10 -3.48 6.09
CA ILE A 7 -3.93 -3.23 5.24
C ILE A 7 -2.74 -3.89 5.94
N PRO A 8 -1.96 -4.73 5.26
CA PRO A 8 -0.79 -5.38 5.83
C PRO A 8 0.38 -4.41 5.95
N ASP A 9 1.39 -4.78 6.72
CA ASP A 9 2.53 -3.90 7.02
C ASP A 9 3.29 -3.49 5.75
N ASP A 10 3.99 -2.36 5.86
CA ASP A 10 4.84 -1.78 4.81
C ASP A 10 4.15 -1.65 3.44
N SER A 11 2.85 -1.31 3.46
CA SER A 11 2.03 -1.19 2.26
C SER A 11 1.60 0.24 2.01
N ILE A 12 1.43 0.59 0.73
CA ILE A 12 1.00 1.92 0.28
C ILE A 12 -0.43 1.83 -0.24
N VAL A 13 -1.30 2.76 0.16
CA VAL A 13 -2.64 2.92 -0.44
C VAL A 13 -2.67 4.21 -1.24
N GLY A 14 -2.96 4.08 -2.54
CA GLY A 14 -3.09 5.22 -3.44
C GLY A 14 -4.26 6.12 -3.05
N TRP A 15 -4.09 7.43 -3.23
CA TRP A 15 -5.12 8.41 -2.94
C TRP A 15 -6.42 8.13 -3.72
N GLY A 16 -7.56 8.31 -3.07
CA GLY A 16 -8.88 8.03 -3.65
C GLY A 16 -9.28 6.54 -3.68
N SER A 17 -8.46 5.62 -3.20
CA SER A 17 -8.77 4.19 -3.26
C SER A 17 -9.80 3.75 -2.22
N ILE A 18 -10.67 2.80 -2.58
CA ILE A 18 -11.64 2.17 -1.66
C ILE A 18 -11.26 0.71 -1.44
N VAL A 19 -10.64 0.46 -0.29
CA VAL A 19 -10.34 -0.89 0.20
C VAL A 19 -11.62 -1.51 0.76
N THR A 20 -12.09 -2.57 0.12
CA THR A 20 -13.35 -3.27 0.43
C THR A 20 -13.14 -4.67 1.03
N LYS A 21 -11.91 -5.17 1.08
CA LYS A 21 -11.57 -6.51 1.59
C LYS A 21 -10.25 -6.51 2.36
N VAL A 22 -10.00 -7.60 3.05
CA VAL A 22 -8.74 -7.84 3.76
C VAL A 22 -7.64 -8.22 2.76
N PHE A 23 -6.46 -7.62 2.93
CA PHE A 23 -5.23 -8.03 2.24
C PHE A 23 -4.25 -8.57 3.29
N HIS A 24 -3.61 -9.70 2.98
CA HIS A 24 -2.69 -10.39 3.90
C HIS A 24 -1.23 -10.30 3.44
N GLU A 25 -0.98 -9.97 2.17
CA GLU A 25 0.37 -9.88 1.59
C GLU A 25 1.00 -8.52 1.95
N PRO A 26 2.07 -8.44 2.75
CA PRO A 26 2.74 -7.18 3.06
C PRO A 26 3.52 -6.64 1.85
N ASN A 27 4.09 -5.44 1.96
CA ASN A 27 4.98 -4.88 0.92
C ASN A 27 4.27 -4.66 -0.43
N ILE A 28 3.00 -4.23 -0.40
CA ILE A 28 2.15 -4.05 -1.60
C ILE A 28 1.70 -2.61 -1.81
N ILE A 29 1.36 -2.28 -3.06
CA ILE A 29 0.62 -1.06 -3.40
C ILE A 29 -0.82 -1.41 -3.76
N LEU A 30 -1.76 -0.78 -3.07
CA LEU A 30 -3.20 -0.87 -3.33
C LEU A 30 -3.70 0.40 -4.02
N ALA A 31 -4.42 0.25 -5.14
CA ALA A 31 -5.03 1.39 -5.83
C ALA A 31 -6.40 1.05 -6.45
N GLY A 32 -7.25 2.07 -6.58
CA GLY A 32 -8.52 2.01 -7.33
C GLY A 32 -9.77 1.81 -6.48
N ILE A 33 -10.91 1.70 -7.17
CA ILE A 33 -12.25 1.52 -6.59
C ILE A 33 -12.96 0.38 -7.34
N PRO A 34 -13.10 -0.83 -6.77
CA PRO A 34 -12.47 -1.29 -5.53
C PRO A 34 -10.96 -1.45 -5.67
N ALA A 35 -10.23 -1.27 -4.56
CA ALA A 35 -8.77 -1.34 -4.56
C ALA A 35 -8.24 -2.74 -4.92
N LYS A 36 -7.17 -2.78 -5.73
CA LYS A 36 -6.46 -4.00 -6.13
C LYS A 36 -4.96 -3.84 -5.87
N ILE A 37 -4.24 -4.96 -5.77
CA ILE A 37 -2.78 -4.97 -5.73
C ILE A 37 -2.27 -4.59 -7.13
N ILE A 38 -1.58 -3.46 -7.23
CA ILE A 38 -0.96 -2.99 -8.49
C ILE A 38 0.55 -3.21 -8.54
N LYS A 39 1.19 -3.40 -7.38
CA LYS A 39 2.63 -3.68 -7.27
C LYS A 39 2.93 -4.45 -5.99
N ARG A 40 3.97 -5.30 -6.04
CA ARG A 40 4.50 -6.12 -4.95
C ARG A 40 5.98 -5.85 -4.74
N GLY A 41 6.51 -6.24 -3.59
CA GLY A 41 7.94 -6.14 -3.28
C GLY A 41 8.39 -4.69 -3.18
N ILE A 42 7.59 -3.84 -2.52
CA ILE A 42 7.93 -2.44 -2.27
C ILE A 42 8.25 -2.22 -0.79
N ASN A 43 8.90 -1.09 -0.53
CA ASN A 43 9.05 -0.47 0.78
C ASN A 43 8.81 1.03 0.60
N TRP A 44 8.54 1.76 1.68
CA TRP A 44 8.39 3.21 1.60
C TRP A 44 9.06 3.92 2.76
N ASP A 45 9.55 5.13 2.48
CA ASP A 45 10.14 6.01 3.47
C ASP A 45 9.71 7.46 3.20
N ARG A 46 9.60 8.25 4.27
CA ARG A 46 9.32 9.69 4.23
C ARG A 46 10.54 10.52 3.86
N ARG A 47 11.75 10.00 4.03
CA ARG A 47 13.02 10.65 3.69
C ARG A 47 13.17 10.80 2.18
N TYR A 48 13.88 11.84 1.77
CA TYR A 48 14.27 12.01 0.36
C TYR A 48 15.19 10.88 -0.10
N ILE A 49 15.10 10.57 -1.40
CA ILE A 49 15.84 9.49 -2.05
C ILE A 49 17.36 9.55 -1.83
N ASN A 50 17.92 10.75 -1.66
CA ASN A 50 19.36 10.95 -1.39
C ASN A 50 19.86 10.21 -0.14
N LYS A 51 18.99 9.84 0.80
CA LYS A 51 19.35 9.02 1.97
C LYS A 51 19.66 7.55 1.63
N TYR A 52 19.34 7.11 0.41
CA TYR A 52 19.48 5.73 -0.07
C TYR A 52 20.50 5.57 -1.19
N LEU A 53 21.00 6.68 -1.73
CA LEU A 53 21.93 6.71 -2.86
C LEU A 53 23.38 6.97 -2.43
N LEU A 54 23.63 7.03 -1.12
CA LEU A 54 24.94 7.17 -0.47
C LEU A 54 25.21 5.90 0.34
#